data_AF-A0A835HSJ9-F1
#
_entry.id   AF-A0A835HSJ9-F1
#
_cell.length_a   1.000
_cell.length_b   1.000
_cell.length_c   1.000
_cell.angle_alpha   90.00
_cell.angle_beta   90.00
_cell.angle_gamma   90.00
#
_symmetry.space_group_name_H-M   'P 1'
#
loop_
_entity.id
_entity.type
_entity.pdbx_description
1 polymer ?
#
loop_
_entity_poly.entity_id
_entity_poly.type
_entity_poly.pdbx_seq_one_letter_code
_entity_poly.pdbx_strand_id
1 'polypeptide(L)'
;MPNKEIAADWFIESNPQFDGRGVIIAVFDSGVDPAADGLKLSINKEILLLNFSTSGDIDSSKVIKADANGCITGASGISLVVNPSWTNPTGEWHVGCKLVYELFTSSLTSRLKKERKKKWDEKNQEAIAEAVKNLDQFDQVISIN
;
A
#
# COMPACT_ATOMS: atom_id res chain seq x y z
N MET A 1 23.30 22.26 3.89
CA MET A 1 23.49 22.52 2.44
C MET A 1 24.71 23.42 2.26
N PRO A 2 25.50 23.26 1.18
CA PRO A 2 26.76 23.96 0.99
C PRO A 2 26.55 25.37 0.43
N ASN A 3 25.85 26.24 1.16
CA ASN A 3 25.52 27.59 0.66
C ASN A 3 26.76 28.49 0.55
N LYS A 4 27.72 28.32 1.46
CA LYS A 4 28.98 29.08 1.51
C LYS A 4 29.94 28.75 0.37
N GLU A 5 29.97 27.48 -0.04
CA GLU A 5 30.92 26.98 -1.04
C GLU A 5 30.59 27.50 -2.44
N ILE A 6 29.30 27.79 -2.70
CA ILE A 6 28.82 28.36 -3.96
C ILE A 6 28.48 29.86 -3.85
N ALA A 7 28.82 30.51 -2.72
CA ALA A 7 28.50 31.91 -2.42
C ALA A 7 26.99 32.28 -2.56
N ALA A 8 26.10 31.32 -2.38
CA ALA A 8 24.66 31.53 -2.48
C ALA A 8 24.12 32.39 -1.32
N ASP A 9 24.77 32.34 -0.16
CA ASP A 9 24.49 33.21 0.98
C ASP A 9 24.70 34.69 0.62
N TRP A 10 25.85 35.03 0.03
CA TRP A 10 26.16 36.40 -0.38
C TRP A 10 25.18 36.94 -1.44
N PHE A 11 24.74 36.08 -2.36
CA PHE A 11 23.75 36.45 -3.38
C PHE A 11 22.39 36.81 -2.77
N ILE A 12 21.91 36.01 -1.80
CA ILE A 12 20.63 36.23 -1.12
C ILE A 12 20.71 37.46 -0.19
N GLU A 13 21.82 37.65 0.53
CA GLU A 13 22.05 38.84 1.35
C GLU A 13 22.01 40.13 0.50
N SER A 14 22.60 40.09 -0.68
CA SER A 14 22.62 41.23 -1.61
C SER A 14 21.30 41.42 -2.37
N ASN A 15 20.48 40.37 -2.48
CA ASN A 15 19.21 40.37 -3.22
C ASN A 15 18.09 39.71 -2.38
N PRO A 16 17.58 40.37 -1.32
CA PRO A 16 16.67 39.73 -0.37
C PRO A 16 15.33 39.25 -0.95
N GLN A 17 14.95 39.74 -2.13
CA GLN A 17 13.72 39.34 -2.83
C GLN A 17 13.91 38.10 -3.72
N PHE A 18 15.14 37.60 -3.88
CA PHE A 18 15.48 36.53 -4.82
C PHE A 18 15.54 35.18 -4.09
N ASP A 19 14.59 34.95 -3.17
CA ASP A 19 14.54 33.82 -2.25
C ASP A 19 13.67 32.65 -2.75
N GLY A 20 13.20 32.73 -4.00
CA GLY A 20 12.37 31.71 -4.65
C GLY A 20 10.87 31.86 -4.42
N ARG A 21 10.40 32.93 -3.78
CA ARG A 21 8.96 33.25 -3.71
C ARG A 21 8.36 33.35 -5.12
N GLY A 22 7.19 32.73 -5.31
CA GLY A 22 6.48 32.72 -6.59
C GLY A 22 7.11 31.80 -7.66
N VAL A 23 8.15 31.04 -7.33
CA VAL A 23 8.77 30.06 -8.23
C VAL A 23 8.26 28.65 -7.90
N ILE A 24 7.86 27.90 -8.93
CA ILE A 24 7.46 26.49 -8.81
C ILE A 24 8.62 25.63 -9.32
N ILE A 25 9.09 24.70 -8.49
CA ILE A 25 10.15 23.74 -8.84
C ILE A 25 9.53 22.35 -8.91
N ALA A 26 9.68 21.68 -10.05
CA ALA A 26 9.35 20.27 -10.22
C ALA A 26 10.61 19.42 -10.09
N VAL A 27 10.63 18.49 -9.14
CA VAL A 27 11.73 17.55 -8.92
C VAL A 27 11.29 16.15 -9.34
N PHE A 28 11.96 15.58 -10.33
CA PHE A 28 11.74 14.21 -10.78
C PHE A 28 12.78 13.30 -10.12
N ASP A 29 12.36 12.61 -9.06
CA ASP A 29 13.18 11.66 -8.31
C ASP A 29 12.32 10.44 -7.95
N SER A 30 12.95 9.41 -7.41
CA SER A 30 12.35 8.19 -6.86
C SER A 30 11.50 8.42 -5.61
N GLY A 31 11.60 9.59 -4.98
CA GLY A 31 10.78 10.00 -3.84
C GLY A 31 11.39 11.17 -3.07
N VAL A 32 10.60 11.76 -2.18
CA VAL A 32 11.03 12.84 -1.29
C VAL A 32 10.32 12.67 0.05
N ASP A 33 11.02 12.98 1.15
CA ASP A 33 10.40 13.05 2.47
C ASP A 33 9.98 14.50 2.77
N PRO A 34 8.68 14.84 2.72
CA PRO A 34 8.21 16.20 2.99
C PRO A 34 8.39 16.60 4.46
N ALA A 35 8.60 15.65 5.37
CA ALA A 35 8.83 15.92 6.78
C ALA A 35 10.30 16.26 7.10
N ALA A 36 11.21 16.13 6.13
CA ALA A 36 12.61 16.51 6.30
C ALA A 36 12.74 17.98 6.69
N ASP A 37 13.64 18.31 7.63
CA ASP A 37 13.76 19.66 8.20
C ASP A 37 13.96 20.76 7.14
N GLY A 38 14.66 20.46 6.04
CA GLY A 38 14.87 21.41 4.94
C GLY A 38 13.65 21.67 4.06
N LEU A 39 12.60 20.84 4.17
CA LEU A 39 11.33 20.94 3.46
C LEU A 39 10.18 21.35 4.38
N LYS A 40 10.43 21.44 5.70
CA LYS A 40 9.46 22.01 6.64
C LYS A 40 9.14 23.45 6.22
N LEU A 41 7.83 23.69 6.04
CA LEU A 41 7.27 24.93 5.50
C LEU A 41 7.87 26.19 6.14
N SER A 42 8.40 27.07 5.29
CA SER A 42 8.41 28.51 5.52
C SER A 42 7.16 29.10 4.84
N ILE A 43 6.72 30.29 5.30
CA ILE A 43 5.62 31.05 4.72
C ILE A 43 5.69 31.01 3.18
N ASN A 44 4.60 30.51 2.55
CA ASN A 44 4.37 30.45 1.10
C ASN A 44 5.04 29.31 0.29
N LYS A 45 5.44 28.18 0.90
CA LYS A 45 5.95 27.01 0.16
C LYS A 45 4.97 25.83 0.18
N GLU A 46 4.14 25.71 -0.85
CA GLU A 46 3.32 24.51 -1.03
C GLU A 46 4.15 23.39 -1.67
N ILE A 47 4.14 22.21 -1.03
CA ILE A 47 4.83 21.03 -1.55
C ILE A 47 3.78 20.06 -2.07
N LEU A 48 3.85 19.74 -3.36
CA LEU A 48 3.05 18.70 -3.99
C LEU A 48 3.91 17.46 -4.23
N LEU A 49 3.51 16.33 -3.64
CA LEU A 49 4.11 15.03 -3.92
C LEU A 49 3.23 14.26 -4.90
N LEU A 50 3.83 13.82 -6.01
CA LEU A 50 3.19 12.98 -7.00
C LEU A 50 4.01 11.70 -7.19
N ASN A 51 3.32 10.56 -7.22
CA ASN A 51 3.94 9.28 -7.55
C ASN A 51 3.49 8.86 -8.95
N PHE A 52 4.45 8.74 -9.89
CA PHE A 52 4.18 8.37 -11.28
C PHE A 52 4.49 6.89 -11.57
N SER A 53 4.91 6.10 -10.58
CA SER A 53 5.36 4.72 -10.78
C SER A 53 4.23 3.70 -11.03
N THR A 54 2.95 4.12 -10.97
CA THR A 54 1.72 3.31 -11.06
C THR A 54 1.62 2.10 -10.11
N SER A 55 2.67 1.81 -9.35
CA SER A 55 2.77 0.66 -8.45
C SER A 55 1.78 0.72 -7.27
N GLY A 56 1.32 1.93 -6.93
CA GLY A 56 0.34 2.19 -5.88
C GLY A 56 -1.11 2.29 -6.34
N ASP A 57 -1.39 2.21 -7.64
CA ASP A 57 -2.73 2.52 -8.16
C ASP A 57 -3.76 1.48 -7.70
N ILE A 58 -4.94 1.96 -7.30
CA ILE A 58 -6.09 1.14 -6.88
C ILE A 58 -7.29 1.60 -7.71
N ASP A 59 -7.92 0.68 -8.42
CA ASP A 59 -9.19 0.96 -9.08
C ASP A 59 -10.28 1.21 -8.03
N SER A 60 -10.75 2.47 -7.97
CA SER A 60 -11.79 2.94 -7.07
C SER A 60 -13.04 3.42 -7.84
N SER A 61 -13.19 2.97 -9.09
CA SER A 61 -14.34 3.28 -9.95
C SER A 61 -15.68 2.79 -9.38
N LYS A 62 -15.65 1.79 -8.48
CA LYS A 62 -16.84 1.29 -7.81
C LYS A 62 -17.31 2.25 -6.73
N VAL A 63 -18.48 2.83 -6.97
CA VAL A 63 -19.16 3.75 -6.04
C VAL A 63 -20.29 3.04 -5.31
N ILE A 64 -20.35 3.21 -3.99
CA ILE A 64 -21.39 2.63 -3.13
C ILE A 64 -21.87 3.66 -2.10
N LYS A 65 -23.02 3.38 -1.46
CA LYS A 65 -23.54 4.18 -0.35
C LYS A 65 -23.54 3.35 0.93
N ALA A 66 -23.39 4.03 2.06
CA ALA A 66 -23.54 3.39 3.36
C ALA A 66 -25.01 3.00 3.61
N ASP A 67 -25.21 1.86 4.26
CA ASP A 67 -26.53 1.47 4.74
C ASP A 67 -26.94 2.29 5.99
N ALA A 68 -28.14 2.01 6.51
CA ALA A 68 -28.67 2.69 7.69
C ALA A 68 -27.80 2.51 8.96
N ASN A 69 -26.93 1.51 8.99
CA ASN A 69 -26.03 1.21 10.10
C ASN A 69 -24.62 1.80 9.89
N GLY A 70 -24.38 2.52 8.80
CA GLY A 70 -23.06 3.06 8.46
C GLY A 70 -22.10 2.01 7.88
N CYS A 71 -22.60 0.89 7.37
CA CYS A 71 -21.79 -0.16 6.75
C CYS A 71 -21.76 0.00 5.23
N ILE A 72 -20.62 -0.36 4.62
CA ILE A 72 -20.41 -0.38 3.18
C ILE A 72 -19.83 -1.74 2.74
N THR A 73 -20.21 -2.22 1.56
CA THR A 73 -19.62 -3.43 0.98
C THR A 73 -18.33 -3.10 0.24
N GLY A 74 -17.18 -3.43 0.82
CA GLY A 74 -15.87 -3.21 0.20
C GLY A 74 -15.72 -3.93 -1.14
N ALA A 75 -14.71 -3.53 -1.94
CA ALA A 75 -14.46 -4.12 -3.25
C ALA A 75 -14.13 -5.63 -3.20
N SER A 76 -13.63 -6.13 -2.07
CA SER A 76 -13.43 -7.56 -1.79
C SER A 76 -14.72 -8.33 -1.45
N GLY A 77 -15.85 -7.65 -1.30
CA GLY A 77 -17.13 -8.22 -0.81
C GLY A 77 -17.28 -8.20 0.72
N ILE A 78 -16.24 -7.81 1.46
CA ILE A 78 -16.29 -7.72 2.93
C ILE A 78 -17.06 -6.46 3.36
N SER A 79 -17.91 -6.59 4.37
CA SER A 79 -18.58 -5.44 4.99
C SER A 79 -17.60 -4.63 5.83
N LEU A 80 -17.57 -3.31 5.62
CA LEU A 80 -16.72 -2.35 6.31
C LEU A 80 -17.59 -1.33 7.04
N VAL A 81 -17.23 -1.00 8.28
CA VAL A 81 -17.90 0.04 9.06
C VAL A 81 -17.24 1.38 8.78
N VAL A 82 -18.03 2.36 8.35
CA VAL A 82 -17.55 3.73 8.12
C VAL A 82 -17.42 4.44 9.46
N ASN A 83 -16.34 5.20 9.63
CA ASN A 83 -16.19 6.02 10.82
C ASN A 83 -17.19 7.20 10.80
N PRO A 84 -18.06 7.35 11.81
CA PRO A 84 -19.06 8.42 11.83
C PRO A 84 -18.46 9.83 11.92
N SER A 85 -17.18 9.98 12.28
CA SER A 85 -16.50 11.29 12.28
C SER A 85 -16.08 11.77 10.89
N TRP A 86 -16.13 10.90 9.86
CA TRP A 86 -15.75 11.27 8.51
C TRP A 86 -16.83 12.12 7.84
N THR A 87 -16.41 13.27 7.32
CA THR A 87 -17.30 14.14 6.53
C THR A 87 -17.30 13.66 5.09
N ASN A 88 -18.47 13.21 4.60
CA ASN A 88 -18.67 12.84 3.20
C ASN A 88 -19.90 13.59 2.64
N PRO A 89 -19.70 14.75 1.99
CA PRO A 89 -20.80 15.58 1.50
C PRO A 89 -21.64 14.92 0.40
N THR A 90 -21.04 14.04 -0.41
CA THR A 90 -21.74 13.35 -1.50
C THR A 90 -22.52 12.13 -1.01
N GLY A 91 -22.13 11.57 0.14
CA GLY A 91 -22.62 10.29 0.65
C GLY A 91 -22.17 9.09 -0.17
N GLU A 92 -21.29 9.30 -1.15
CA GLU A 92 -20.76 8.29 -2.06
C GLU A 92 -19.38 7.85 -1.59
N TRP A 93 -19.16 6.53 -1.56
CA TRP A 93 -17.91 5.91 -1.15
C TRP A 93 -17.29 5.21 -2.35
N HIS A 94 -16.08 5.62 -2.69
CA HIS A 94 -15.26 4.97 -3.71
C HIS A 94 -14.48 3.84 -3.05
N VAL A 95 -14.72 2.61 -3.49
CA VAL A 95 -14.06 1.43 -2.93
C VAL A 95 -13.18 0.77 -3.96
N GLY A 96 -12.00 0.34 -3.51
CA GLY A 96 -11.07 -0.44 -4.31
C GLY A 96 -10.41 -1.51 -3.47
N CYS A 97 -9.79 -2.48 -4.13
CA CYS A 97 -9.01 -3.53 -3.49
C CYS A 97 -7.73 -3.78 -4.28
N LYS A 98 -6.69 -4.23 -3.57
CA LYS A 98 -5.42 -4.64 -4.16
C LYS A 98 -4.89 -5.86 -3.41
N LEU A 99 -4.24 -6.76 -4.13
CA LEU A 99 -3.58 -7.89 -3.47
C LEU A 99 -2.38 -7.36 -2.68
N VAL A 100 -2.31 -7.73 -1.41
CA VAL A 100 -1.23 -7.24 -0.53
C VAL A 100 0.17 -7.59 -1.05
N TYR A 101 0.30 -8.69 -1.80
CA TYR A 101 1.57 -9.09 -2.42
C TYR A 101 2.07 -8.14 -3.51
N GLU A 102 1.18 -7.34 -4.10
CA GLU A 102 1.56 -6.31 -5.07
C GLU A 102 2.16 -5.07 -4.40
N LEU A 103 1.83 -4.86 -3.11
CA LEU A 103 2.37 -3.76 -2.31
C LEU A 103 3.71 -4.13 -1.64
N PHE A 104 3.99 -5.42 -1.52
CA PHE A 104 5.17 -5.91 -0.82
C PHE A 104 6.37 -6.02 -1.76
N THR A 105 7.56 -5.78 -1.20
CA THR A 105 8.81 -6.07 -1.89
C THR A 105 8.91 -7.56 -2.22
N SER A 106 9.66 -7.89 -3.28
CA SER A 106 9.86 -9.29 -3.71
C SER A 106 10.44 -10.17 -2.58
N SER A 107 11.31 -9.63 -1.74
CA SER A 107 11.89 -10.31 -0.59
C SER A 107 10.84 -10.62 0.49
N LEU A 108 9.98 -9.66 0.82
CA LEU A 108 8.90 -9.84 1.79
C LEU A 108 7.86 -10.84 1.27
N THR A 109 7.45 -10.71 0.01
CA THR A 109 6.52 -11.64 -0.66
C THR A 109 7.06 -13.06 -0.65
N SER A 110 8.35 -13.26 -0.95
CA SER A 110 8.99 -14.59 -0.95
C SER A 110 8.99 -15.21 0.45
N ARG A 111 9.35 -14.42 1.48
CA ARG A 111 9.32 -14.86 2.88
C ARG A 111 7.91 -15.27 3.32
N LEU A 112 6.90 -14.45 3.03
CA LEU A 112 5.51 -14.74 3.39
C LEU A 112 4.96 -15.98 2.69
N LYS A 113 5.29 -16.18 1.40
CA LYS A 113 4.91 -17.39 0.66
C LYS A 113 5.54 -18.63 1.29
N LYS A 114 6.80 -18.57 1.72
CA LYS A 114 7.49 -19.68 2.40
C LYS A 114 6.83 -20.04 3.72
N GLU A 115 6.54 -19.05 4.57
CA GLU A 115 5.86 -19.26 5.85
C GLU A 115 4.46 -19.87 5.67
N ARG A 116 3.70 -19.37 4.69
CA ARG A 116 2.38 -19.92 4.35
C ARG A 116 2.48 -21.35 3.84
N LYS A 117 3.46 -21.64 2.97
CA LYS A 117 3.69 -22.99 2.44
C LYS A 117 4.03 -23.97 3.56
N LYS A 118 4.91 -23.59 4.50
CA LYS A 118 5.27 -24.45 5.64
C LYS A 118 4.03 -24.90 6.43
N LYS A 119 3.17 -23.95 6.81
CA LYS A 119 1.91 -24.27 7.53
C LYS A 119 0.94 -25.12 6.71
N TRP A 120 0.92 -24.93 5.39
CA TRP A 120 0.12 -25.75 4.49
C TRP A 120 0.66 -27.17 4.39
N ASP A 121 1.97 -27.31 4.18
CA ASP A 121 2.64 -28.60 4.06
C ASP A 121 2.43 -29.43 5.35
N GLU A 122 2.55 -28.81 6.53
CA GLU A 122 2.24 -29.45 7.83
C GLU A 122 0.83 -30.07 7.85
N LYS A 123 -0.20 -29.33 7.43
CA LYS A 123 -1.58 -29.85 7.35
C LYS A 123 -1.78 -30.87 6.23
N ASN A 124 -1.13 -30.66 5.10
CA ASN A 124 -1.26 -31.52 3.94
C ASN A 124 -0.64 -32.90 4.17
N GLN A 125 0.39 -33.00 5.01
CA GLN A 125 0.96 -34.29 5.42
C GLN A 125 -0.08 -35.18 6.13
N GLU A 126 -0.96 -34.61 6.96
CA GLU A 126 -2.03 -35.37 7.62
C GLU A 126 -3.02 -35.94 6.59
N ALA A 127 -3.43 -35.12 5.63
CA ALA A 127 -4.33 -35.55 4.54
C ALA A 127 -3.69 -36.62 3.63
N ILE A 128 -2.38 -36.51 3.35
CA ILE A 128 -1.64 -37.52 2.61
C ILE A 128 -1.61 -38.84 3.39
N ALA A 129 -1.29 -38.80 4.69
CA ALA A 129 -1.24 -40.00 5.53
C ALA A 129 -2.60 -40.71 5.60
N GLU A 130 -3.70 -39.95 5.68
CA GLU A 130 -5.05 -40.49 5.64
C GLU A 130 -5.37 -41.15 4.28
N ALA A 131 -5.03 -40.49 3.17
CA ALA A 131 -5.24 -41.04 1.83
C ALA A 131 -4.45 -42.34 1.60
N VAL A 132 -3.20 -42.41 2.06
CA VAL A 132 -2.36 -43.62 1.98
C VAL A 132 -2.97 -44.76 2.81
N LYS A 133 -3.44 -44.48 4.03
CA LYS A 133 -4.12 -45.48 4.86
C LYS A 133 -5.36 -46.04 4.18
N ASN A 134 -6.16 -45.19 3.55
CA ASN A 134 -7.36 -45.63 2.83
C ASN A 134 -7.01 -46.50 1.61
N LEU A 135 -5.93 -46.20 0.91
CA LEU A 135 -5.42 -47.01 -0.20
C LEU A 135 -4.98 -48.39 0.28
N ASP A 136 -4.18 -48.46 1.35
CA ASP A 136 -3.72 -49.74 1.92
C ASP A 136 -4.89 -50.64 2.36
N GLN A 137 -5.93 -50.04 2.97
CA GLN A 137 -7.15 -50.78 3.35
C GLN A 137 -7.89 -51.33 2.13
N PHE A 138 -7.98 -50.55 1.06
CA PHE A 138 -8.63 -50.98 -0.18
C PHE A 138 -7.87 -52.14 -0.83
N ASP A 139 -6.55 -52.05 -0.91
CA ASP A 139 -5.69 -53.09 -1.52
C ASP A 139 -5.72 -54.41 -0.72
N GLN A 140 -5.84 -54.33 0.61
CA GLN A 140 -6.06 -55.50 1.47
C GLN A 140 -7.40 -56.19 1.20
N VAL A 141 -8.47 -55.43 0.97
CA VAL A 141 -9.80 -55.98 0.67
C VAL A 141 -9.83 -56.66 -0.70
N ILE A 142 -9.12 -56.10 -1.70
CA ILE A 142 -9.02 -56.71 -3.03
C ILE A 142 -8.18 -58.00 -3.00
N SER A 143 -7.11 -58.04 -2.22
CA SER A 143 -6.19 -59.20 -2.19
C SER A 143 -6.76 -60.44 -1.49
N ILE A 144 -7.93 -60.32 -0.84
CA ILE A 144 -8.60 -61.42 -0.11
C ILE A 144 -9.74 -62.05 -0.95
N ASN A 145 -10.13 -61.43 -2.07
CA ASN A 145 -11.08 -61.98 -3.06
C ASN A 145 -10.35 -62.58 -4.27
#